data_AF-M8B5C1-F1
#
_entry.id   AF-M8B5C1-F1
#
_cell.length_a   1.000
_cell.length_b   1.000
_cell.length_c   1.000
_cell.angle_alpha   90.00
_cell.angle_beta   90.00
_cell.angle_gamma   90.00
#
_symmetry.space_group_name_H-M   'P 1'
#
loop_
_entity.id
_entity.type
_entity.pdbx_description
1 polymer ?
#
loop_
_entity_poly.entity_id
_entity_poly.type
_entity_poly.pdbx_seq_one_letter_code
_entity_poly.pdbx_strand_id
1 'polypeptide(L)'
;MGSEKFPAPVADLCDANASLILTGELRILEPVFQPYGQCRSFSGRVVTMRVLEHNAGLRALLETPGEGRVLINGNIVYNGI
;
A
#
# COMPACT_ATOMS: atom_id res chain seq x y z
N MET A 1 -8.47 23.28 -7.36
CA MET A 1 -9.41 22.68 -6.38
C MET A 1 -9.45 21.19 -6.66
N GLY A 2 -8.38 20.49 -6.27
CA GLY A 2 -8.18 19.08 -6.59
C GLY A 2 -8.99 18.24 -5.63
N SER A 3 -9.92 17.44 -6.15
CA SER A 3 -10.61 16.44 -5.36
C SER A 3 -9.57 15.45 -4.85
N GLU A 4 -9.16 15.56 -3.58
CA GLU A 4 -8.53 14.47 -2.84
C GLU A 4 -9.54 13.34 -2.77
N LYS A 5 -9.52 12.49 -3.81
CA LYS A 5 -10.25 11.24 -3.82
C LYS A 5 -9.52 10.33 -2.85
N PHE A 6 -10.05 10.24 -1.63
CA PHE A 6 -9.71 9.12 -0.77
C PHE A 6 -9.90 7.82 -1.56
N PRO A 7 -9.04 6.81 -1.35
CA PRO A 7 -9.21 5.53 -2.02
C PRO A 7 -10.62 5.00 -1.76
N ALA A 8 -11.23 4.40 -2.77
CA ALA A 8 -12.50 3.70 -2.59
C ALA A 8 -12.35 2.69 -1.43
N PRO A 9 -13.34 2.59 -0.53
CA PRO A 9 -13.34 1.58 0.52
C PRO A 9 -13.02 0.20 -0.04
N VAL A 10 -12.21 -0.57 0.69
CA VAL A 10 -11.83 -1.93 0.26
C VAL A 10 -13.06 -2.81 0.04
N ALA A 11 -14.12 -2.62 0.82
CA ALA A 11 -15.41 -3.29 0.63
C ALA A 11 -15.99 -3.02 -0.77
N ASP A 12 -16.12 -1.75 -1.16
CA ASP A 12 -16.63 -1.35 -2.49
C ASP A 12 -15.77 -1.93 -3.63
N LEU A 13 -14.44 -1.96 -3.44
CA LEU A 13 -13.53 -2.58 -4.40
C LEU A 13 -13.75 -4.10 -4.51
N CYS A 14 -14.04 -4.78 -3.40
CA CYS A 14 -14.32 -6.22 -3.41
C CYS A 14 -15.65 -6.51 -4.12
N ASP A 15 -16.69 -5.73 -3.85
CA ASP A 15 -18.01 -5.89 -4.45
C ASP A 15 -17.96 -5.68 -5.97
N ALA A 16 -17.23 -4.64 -6.42
CA ALA A 16 -17.08 -4.34 -7.84
C ALA A 16 -16.21 -5.35 -8.61
N ASN A 17 -15.34 -6.09 -7.92
CA ASN A 17 -14.33 -6.98 -8.51
C ASN A 17 -14.48 -8.45 -8.05
N ALA A 18 -15.67 -8.85 -7.62
CA ALA A 18 -15.93 -10.20 -7.08
C ALA A 18 -15.46 -11.32 -8.03
N SER A 19 -15.63 -11.15 -9.34
CA SER A 19 -15.14 -12.11 -10.35
C SER A 19 -13.62 -12.24 -10.36
N LEU A 20 -12.87 -11.14 -10.18
CA LEU A 20 -11.41 -11.15 -10.13
C LEU A 20 -10.87 -11.78 -8.84
N ILE A 21 -11.64 -11.71 -7.75
CA ILE A 21 -11.33 -12.41 -6.50
C ILE A 21 -11.47 -13.93 -6.71
N LEU A 22 -12.55 -14.36 -7.37
CA LEU A 22 -12.80 -15.78 -7.68
C LEU A 22 -11.74 -16.36 -8.62
N THR A 23 -11.26 -15.59 -9.60
CA THR A 23 -10.18 -16.03 -10.51
C THR A 23 -8.80 -15.94 -9.87
N GLY A 24 -8.65 -15.25 -8.73
CA GLY A 24 -7.39 -15.05 -8.02
C GLY A 24 -6.49 -13.95 -8.60
N GLU A 25 -7.00 -13.16 -9.54
CA GLU A 25 -6.33 -11.99 -10.12
C GLU A 25 -6.33 -10.81 -9.14
N LEU A 26 -7.38 -10.69 -8.32
CA LEU A 26 -7.42 -9.80 -7.16
C LEU A 26 -7.23 -10.63 -5.89
N ARG A 27 -6.28 -10.21 -5.05
CA ARG A 27 -6.00 -10.89 -3.78
C ARG A 27 -6.29 -9.98 -2.60
N ILE A 28 -7.06 -10.51 -1.66
CA ILE A 28 -7.28 -9.91 -0.35
C ILE A 28 -6.22 -10.49 0.59
N LEU A 29 -5.40 -9.63 1.17
CA LEU A 29 -4.42 -10.04 2.17
C LEU A 29 -5.11 -10.16 3.53
N GLU A 30 -4.70 -11.15 4.31
CA GLU A 30 -5.11 -11.24 5.71
C GLU A 30 -4.64 -9.97 6.45
N PRO A 31 -5.39 -9.49 7.45
CA PRO A 31 -5.10 -8.26 8.19
C PRO A 31 -3.92 -8.46 9.16
N VAL A 32 -2.74 -8.74 8.61
CA VAL A 32 -1.48 -8.95 9.35
C VAL A 32 -0.69 -7.65 9.55
N PHE A 33 -1.11 -6.56 8.90
CA PHE A 33 -0.45 -5.27 8.96
C PHE A 33 -1.06 -4.38 10.04
N GLN A 34 -0.21 -3.84 10.90
CA GLN A 34 -0.61 -2.86 11.90
C GLN A 34 -0.52 -1.44 11.32
N PRO A 35 -1.54 -0.57 11.49
CA PRO A 35 -1.48 0.80 11.04
C PRO A 35 -0.57 1.63 11.96
N TYR A 36 0.51 2.21 11.40
CA TYR A 36 1.45 3.07 12.13
C TYR A 36 1.37 4.55 11.71
N GLY A 37 0.70 4.86 10.59
CA GLY A 37 0.58 6.22 10.06
C GLY A 37 -0.73 6.92 10.44
N GLN A 38 -0.76 8.26 10.29
CA GLN A 38 -1.99 9.05 10.42
C GLN A 38 -2.96 8.83 9.24
N CYS A 39 -2.44 8.41 8.09
CA CYS A 39 -3.24 8.06 6.93
C CYS A 39 -3.77 6.63 7.06
N ARG A 40 -5.07 6.48 7.34
CA ARG A 40 -5.74 5.18 7.54
C ARG A 40 -6.18 4.50 6.25
N SER A 41 -6.18 5.21 5.13
CA SER A 41 -6.56 4.67 3.83
C SER A 41 -5.65 5.27 2.75
N PHE A 42 -5.02 4.40 1.97
CA PHE A 42 -4.17 4.81 0.87
C PHE A 42 -4.17 3.77 -0.25
N SER A 43 -3.84 4.21 -1.45
CA SER A 43 -3.73 3.35 -2.62
C SER A 43 -2.59 3.85 -3.51
N GLY A 44 -1.89 2.92 -4.16
CA GLY A 44 -0.74 3.27 -4.97
C GLY A 44 -0.06 2.06 -5.59
N ARG A 45 0.87 2.30 -6.51
CA ARG A 45 1.68 1.22 -7.09
C ARG A 45 2.56 0.60 -6.01
N VAL A 46 2.48 -0.71 -5.84
CA VAL A 46 3.28 -1.41 -4.84
C VAL A 46 4.75 -1.48 -5.28
N VAL A 47 5.65 -1.16 -4.36
CA VAL A 47 7.09 -1.36 -4.47
C VAL A 47 7.52 -2.24 -3.31
N THR A 48 8.25 -3.32 -3.60
CA THR A 48 8.78 -4.23 -2.58
C THR A 48 10.27 -4.03 -2.44
N MET A 49 10.74 -3.82 -1.22
CA MET A 49 12.18 -3.81 -0.93
C MET A 49 12.45 -4.79 0.21
N ARG A 50 13.24 -5.83 -0.08
CA ARG A 50 13.69 -6.78 0.92
C ARG A 50 14.93 -6.23 1.60
N VAL A 51 14.76 -5.62 2.77
CA VAL A 51 15.89 -5.14 3.58
C VAL A 51 16.29 -6.26 4.54
N LEU A 52 17.46 -6.86 4.30
CA LEU A 52 17.91 -8.01 5.10
C LEU A 52 18.68 -7.61 6.36
N GLU A 53 19.38 -6.46 6.37
CA GLU A 53 20.28 -6.15 7.50
C GLU A 53 20.19 -4.71 8.03
N HIS A 54 19.96 -3.66 7.21
CA HIS A 54 19.88 -2.27 7.69
C HIS A 54 18.82 -1.42 6.97
N ASN A 55 17.99 -0.70 7.75
CA ASN A 55 16.99 0.25 7.24
C ASN A 55 17.59 1.52 6.59
N ALA A 56 18.92 1.61 6.45
CA ALA A 56 19.60 2.74 5.82
C ALA A 56 19.16 2.93 4.36
N GLY A 57 18.95 1.84 3.61
CA GLY A 57 18.38 1.90 2.25
C GLY A 57 16.92 2.35 2.23
N LEU A 58 16.17 2.11 3.32
CA LEU A 58 14.79 2.53 3.46
C LEU A 58 14.70 4.05 3.62
N ARG A 59 15.63 4.65 4.36
CA ARG A 59 15.71 6.11 4.51
C ARG A 59 16.02 6.82 3.19
N ALA A 60 17.00 6.34 2.42
CA ALA A 60 17.35 6.94 1.14
C ALA A 60 16.19 6.89 0.12
N LEU A 61 15.38 5.82 0.14
CA LEU A 61 14.20 5.70 -0.71
C LEU A 61 13.07 6.63 -0.25
N LEU A 62 12.84 6.76 1.06
CA LEU A 62 11.86 7.69 1.63
C LEU A 62 12.24 9.16 1.45
N GLU A 63 13.53 9.48 1.23
CA GLU A 63 14.00 10.83 0.94
C GLU A 63 13.72 11.26 -0.52
N THR A 64 13.27 10.36 -1.39
CA THR A 64 12.85 10.69 -2.76
C THR A 64 11.37 11.02 -2.84
N PRO A 65 10.94 11.98 -3.71
CA PRO A 65 9.53 12.21 -3.98
C PRO A 65 8.94 10.94 -4.56
N GLY A 66 7.74 10.63 -4.16
CA GLY A 66 7.32 9.28 -4.33
C GLY A 66 6.01 9.03 -5.06
N GLU A 67 5.35 10.08 -5.51
CA GLU A 67 4.42 9.96 -6.64
C GLU A 67 3.25 8.98 -6.37
N GLY A 68 2.84 8.81 -5.11
CA GLY A 68 1.70 7.99 -4.71
C GLY A 68 1.93 6.48 -4.77
N ARG A 69 3.16 5.97 -4.67
CA ARG A 69 3.40 4.52 -4.55
C ARG A 69 3.34 4.03 -3.09
N VAL A 70 3.37 2.72 -2.89
CA VAL A 70 3.23 2.06 -1.57
C VAL A 70 4.41 1.12 -1.37
N LEU A 71 5.21 1.33 -0.32
CA LEU A 71 6.37 0.49 -0.03
C LEU A 71 6.00 -0.59 0.99
N ILE A 72 6.31 -1.84 0.65
CA ILE A 72 6.11 -2.99 1.55
C ILE A 72 7.47 -3.60 1.91
N ASN A 73 7.78 -3.68 3.21
CA ASN A 73 8.96 -4.37 3.75
C ASN A 73 8.52 -5.34 4.85
N GLY A 74 8.51 -6.65 4.54
CA GLY A 74 8.01 -7.67 5.46
C GLY A 74 6.56 -7.39 5.87
N ASN A 75 6.34 -7.20 7.17
CA ASN A 75 5.02 -6.90 7.76
C ASN A 75 4.76 -5.40 7.98
N ILE A 76 5.55 -4.52 7.35
CA ILE A 76 5.41 -3.08 7.48
C ILE A 76 5.08 -2.47 6.12
N VAL A 77 4.04 -1.64 6.08
CA VAL A 77 3.62 -0.89 4.90
C VAL A 77 3.82 0.59 5.16
N TYR A 78 4.51 1.26 4.24
CA TYR A 78 4.72 2.70 4.27
C TYR A 78 3.89 3.35 3.17
N ASN A 79 3.10 4.35 3.58
CA ASN A 79 2.41 5.27 2.70
C ASN A 79 3.10 6.63 2.78
N GLY A 80 3.37 7.23 1.63
CA GLY A 80 4.39 8.27 1.53
C GLY A 80 5.47 7.80 0.60
N ILE A 81 5.03 7.56 -0.63
CA ILE A 81 5.81 7.89 -1.77
C ILE A 81 4.96 9.05 -2.35
#